data_AF-A0A256GEV5-F1
#
_entry.id   AF-A0A256GEV5-F1
#
_cell.length_a   1.000
_cell.length_b   1.000
_cell.length_c   1.000
_cell.angle_alpha   90.00
_cell.angle_beta   90.00
_cell.angle_gamma   90.00
#
_symmetry.space_group_name_H-M   'P 1'
#
loop_
_entity.id
_entity.type
_entity.pdbx_description
1 polymer ?
#
loop_
_entity_poly.entity_id
_entity_poly.type
_entity_poly.pdbx_seq_one_letter_code
_entity_poly.pdbx_strand_id
1 'polypeptide(L)'
;MLVTERQNRLFNAQANVLSIHPLKGLSTERVPEWLEEFIQFIIDRKADFPLFQALPVLGKMVAQDELPTDEEFLDAIQYGDEKGYLFYGDWEIRRYLSDSSFVSGPGYRATIWVYADEIDAGFDAIIAAAEEHHERQRAKAGAA
;
A
#
# COMPACT_ATOMS: atom_id res chain seq x y z
N MET A 1 19.31 14.63 9.76
CA MET A 1 18.97 15.36 8.50
C MET A 1 18.02 14.59 7.58
N LEU A 2 17.84 13.27 7.77
CA LEU A 2 16.95 12.41 6.94
C LEU A 2 15.45 12.62 7.17
N VAL A 3 15.04 12.92 8.40
CA VAL A 3 13.60 13.06 8.75
C VAL A 3 12.93 14.20 7.99
N THR A 4 13.62 15.34 7.85
CA THR A 4 13.12 16.51 7.13
C THR A 4 12.98 16.27 5.62
N GLU A 5 13.87 15.47 5.04
CA GLU A 5 13.80 15.15 3.61
C GLU A 5 12.60 14.25 3.28
N ARG A 6 12.39 13.19 4.08
CA ARG A 6 11.23 12.30 3.93
C ARG A 6 9.90 13.03 4.15
N GLN A 7 9.83 13.89 5.17
CA GLN A 7 8.66 14.72 5.42
C GLN A 7 8.35 15.64 4.24
N ASN A 8 9.37 16.28 3.67
CA ASN A 8 9.21 17.12 2.48
C ASN A 8 8.74 16.30 1.28
N ARG A 9 9.25 15.07 1.09
CA ARG A 9 8.80 14.19 0.00
C ARG A 9 7.34 13.76 0.16
N LEU A 10 6.91 13.34 1.36
CA LEU A 10 5.50 13.04 1.64
C LEU A 10 4.61 14.25 1.35
N PHE A 11 5.00 15.44 1.82
CA PHE A 11 4.27 16.68 1.56
C PHE A 11 4.19 16.99 0.06
N ASN A 12 5.31 16.92 -0.65
CA ASN A 12 5.40 17.20 -2.09
C ASN A 12 4.62 16.19 -2.93
N ALA A 13 4.54 14.93 -2.49
CA ALA A 13 3.74 13.89 -3.12
C ALA A 13 2.27 13.93 -2.66
N GLN A 14 1.92 14.75 -1.66
CA GLN A 14 0.63 14.74 -0.97
C GLN A 14 0.23 13.31 -0.53
N ALA A 15 1.22 12.55 -0.05
CA ALA A 15 1.09 11.17 0.35
C ALA A 15 1.14 11.03 1.87
N ASN A 16 0.41 10.06 2.40
CA ASN A 16 0.35 9.76 3.83
C ASN A 16 0.59 8.27 4.06
N VAL A 17 1.30 7.97 5.15
CA VAL A 17 1.28 6.64 5.76
C VAL A 17 0.20 6.66 6.82
N LEU A 18 -0.87 5.90 6.62
CA LEU A 18 -2.04 5.88 7.49
C LEU A 18 -1.85 4.87 8.63
N SER A 19 -1.24 3.73 8.35
CA SER A 19 -0.94 2.72 9.35
C SER A 19 0.27 1.86 8.97
N ILE A 20 0.89 1.27 10.00
CA ILE A 20 2.02 0.34 9.90
C ILE A 20 1.71 -0.86 10.80
N HIS A 21 1.64 -2.04 10.21
CA HIS A 21 1.27 -3.29 10.88
C HIS A 21 2.46 -4.27 10.85
N PRO A 22 3.12 -4.52 12.00
CA PRO A 22 4.20 -5.51 12.05
C PRO A 22 3.63 -6.92 11.85
N LEU A 23 4.27 -7.76 11.03
CA LEU A 23 3.75 -9.10 10.74
C LEU A 23 4.06 -10.12 11.85
N LYS A 24 5.21 -9.98 12.53
CA LYS A 24 5.57 -10.84 13.67
C LYS A 24 5.34 -10.14 15.00
N GLY A 25 4.91 -10.94 15.99
CA GLY A 25 4.67 -10.47 17.36
C GLY A 25 3.26 -9.94 17.60
N LEU A 26 2.38 -9.97 16.60
CA LEU A 26 0.95 -9.85 16.80
C LEU A 26 0.45 -11.18 17.36
N SER A 27 0.40 -11.33 18.68
CA SER A 27 -0.44 -12.36 19.30
C SER A 27 -1.74 -11.68 19.68
N THR A 28 -2.73 -11.71 18.80
CA THR A 28 -4.03 -11.07 19.05
C THR A 28 -5.07 -12.13 19.37
N GLU A 29 -5.87 -11.91 20.42
CA GLU A 29 -7.00 -12.80 20.75
C GLU A 29 -8.17 -12.65 19.76
N ARG A 30 -8.08 -11.68 18.84
CA ARG A 30 -9.13 -11.31 17.88
C ARG A 30 -8.51 -10.92 16.54
N VAL A 31 -9.29 -11.09 15.49
CA VAL A 31 -8.99 -10.56 14.15
C VAL A 31 -8.98 -9.03 14.20
N PRO A 32 -7.90 -8.36 13.76
CA PRO A 32 -7.87 -6.90 13.66
C PRO A 32 -8.78 -6.35 12.56
N GLU A 33 -9.44 -5.22 12.81
CA GLU A 33 -10.35 -4.57 11.84
C GLU A 33 -9.68 -4.21 10.51
N TRP A 34 -8.39 -3.85 10.53
CA TRP A 34 -7.65 -3.53 9.31
C TRP A 34 -7.50 -4.72 8.35
N LEU A 35 -7.64 -5.95 8.85
CA LEU A 35 -7.44 -7.15 8.05
C LEU A 35 -8.55 -7.31 7.00
N GLU A 36 -9.79 -6.97 7.34
CA GLU A 36 -10.92 -7.01 6.40
C GLU A 36 -10.68 -6.05 5.23
N GLU A 37 -10.24 -4.81 5.51
CA GLU A 37 -9.89 -3.83 4.48
C GLU A 37 -8.71 -4.29 3.61
N PHE A 38 -7.73 -4.95 4.23
CA PHE A 38 -6.59 -5.52 3.54
C PHE A 38 -6.99 -6.67 2.60
N ILE A 39 -7.80 -7.62 3.09
CA ILE A 39 -8.31 -8.75 2.30
C ILE A 39 -9.11 -8.20 1.11
N GLN A 40 -10.06 -7.29 1.35
CA GLN A 40 -10.85 -6.67 0.29
C GLN A 40 -9.99 -5.94 -0.75
N PHE A 41 -8.84 -5.39 -0.35
CA PHE A 41 -7.90 -4.77 -1.28
C PHE A 41 -7.13 -5.77 -2.16
N ILE A 42 -6.79 -6.95 -1.63
CA ILE A 42 -5.95 -7.93 -2.33
C ILE A 42 -6.74 -8.94 -3.15
N ILE A 43 -8.00 -9.24 -2.82
CA ILE A 43 -8.78 -10.28 -3.52
C ILE A 43 -8.99 -10.00 -5.01
N ASP A 44 -9.10 -8.73 -5.40
CA ASP A 44 -9.29 -8.32 -6.79
C ASP A 44 -7.96 -8.16 -7.56
N ARG A 45 -6.83 -8.50 -6.93
CA ARG A 45 -5.49 -8.31 -7.52
C ARG A 45 -5.07 -9.55 -8.29
N LYS A 46 -4.32 -9.31 -9.37
CA LYS A 46 -3.74 -10.37 -10.19
C LYS A 46 -2.56 -11.01 -9.47
N ALA A 47 -2.22 -12.24 -9.87
CA ALA A 47 -1.12 -13.02 -9.28
C ALA A 47 0.27 -12.34 -9.40
N ASP A 48 0.45 -11.45 -10.38
CA ASP A 48 1.66 -10.65 -10.58
C ASP A 48 1.71 -9.38 -9.71
N PHE A 49 0.71 -9.14 -8.86
CA PHE A 49 0.70 -8.01 -7.95
C PHE A 49 1.92 -8.07 -7.00
N PRO A 50 2.70 -6.98 -6.85
CA PRO A 50 3.97 -7.02 -6.12
C PRO A 50 3.86 -7.58 -4.69
N LEU A 51 2.73 -7.36 -4.03
CA LEU A 51 2.49 -7.88 -2.69
C LEU A 51 2.47 -9.42 -2.64
N PHE A 52 2.00 -10.10 -3.68
CA PHE A 52 2.04 -11.57 -3.74
C PHE A 52 3.43 -12.11 -4.07
N GLN A 53 4.30 -11.30 -4.67
CA GLN A 53 5.71 -11.67 -4.82
C GLN A 53 6.46 -11.53 -3.50
N ALA A 54 6.14 -10.48 -2.74
CA ALA A 54 6.71 -10.25 -1.41
C ALA A 54 6.18 -11.20 -0.34
N LEU A 55 4.88 -11.54 -0.40
CA LEU A 55 4.19 -12.44 0.52
C LEU A 55 3.47 -13.54 -0.28
N PRO A 56 4.20 -14.56 -0.78
CA PRO A 56 3.63 -15.61 -1.63
C PRO A 56 2.50 -16.41 -0.99
N VAL A 57 2.47 -16.48 0.35
CA VAL A 57 1.38 -17.12 1.09
C VAL A 57 0.03 -16.46 0.77
N LEU A 58 -0.03 -15.13 0.68
CA LEU A 58 -1.25 -14.40 0.37
C LEU A 58 -1.75 -14.72 -1.04
N GLY A 59 -0.83 -14.80 -2.01
CA GLY A 59 -1.18 -15.18 -3.38
C GLY A 59 -1.81 -16.57 -3.46
N LYS A 60 -1.36 -17.52 -2.63
CA LYS A 60 -1.96 -18.86 -2.55
C LYS A 60 -3.35 -18.82 -1.91
N MET A 61 -3.59 -17.92 -0.97
CA MET A 61 -4.89 -17.81 -0.28
C MET A 61 -5.97 -17.22 -1.18
N VAL A 62 -5.66 -16.15 -1.92
CA VAL A 62 -6.64 -15.52 -2.83
C VAL A 62 -6.91 -16.35 -4.09
N ALA A 63 -6.05 -17.32 -4.40
CA ALA A 63 -6.20 -18.19 -5.57
C ALA A 63 -7.08 -19.43 -5.31
N GLN A 64 -7.60 -19.60 -4.10
CA GLN A 64 -8.48 -20.71 -3.75
C GLN A 64 -9.88 -20.51 -4.30
N ASP A 65 -10.60 -21.61 -4.58
CA ASP A 65 -11.98 -21.56 -5.08
C ASP A 65 -12.95 -20.97 -4.05
N GLU A 66 -12.66 -21.19 -2.76
CA GLU A 66 -13.33 -20.58 -1.62
C GLU A 66 -12.33 -19.71 -0.86
N LEU A 67 -12.70 -18.47 -0.55
CA LEU A 67 -11.82 -17.54 0.15
C LEU A 67 -11.65 -18.02 1.61
N PRO A 68 -10.41 -18.15 2.11
CA PRO A 68 -10.16 -18.48 3.52
C PRO A 68 -10.80 -17.46 4.48
N THR A 69 -11.04 -17.86 5.72
CA THR A 69 -11.56 -16.93 6.74
C THR A 69 -10.52 -15.89 7.13
N ASP A 70 -10.97 -14.78 7.71
CA ASP A 70 -10.06 -13.74 8.20
C ASP A 70 -9.06 -14.29 9.24
N GLU A 71 -9.47 -15.24 10.07
CA GLU A 71 -8.57 -15.94 11.01
C GLU A 71 -7.48 -16.73 10.26
N GLU A 72 -7.84 -17.45 9.20
CA GLU A 72 -6.86 -18.19 8.40
C GLU A 72 -5.87 -17.23 7.71
N PHE A 73 -6.34 -16.07 7.23
CA PHE A 73 -5.48 -15.03 6.68
C PHE A 73 -4.53 -14.47 7.74
N LEU A 74 -5.05 -14.21 8.94
CA LEU A 74 -4.25 -13.72 10.05
C LEU A 74 -3.17 -14.72 10.44
N ASP A 75 -3.52 -16.00 10.56
CA ASP A 75 -2.60 -17.09 10.87
C ASP A 75 -1.51 -17.21 9.81
N ALA A 76 -1.87 -17.15 8.53
CA ALA A 76 -0.91 -17.20 7.43
C ALA A 76 0.09 -16.04 7.46
N ILE A 77 -0.35 -14.84 7.85
CA ILE A 77 0.51 -13.66 7.99
C ILE A 77 1.40 -13.79 9.24
N GLN A 78 0.84 -14.20 10.39
CA GLN A 78 1.53 -14.24 11.68
C GLN A 78 2.54 -15.39 11.79
N TYR A 79 2.16 -16.57 11.31
CA TYR A 79 2.99 -17.78 11.37
C TYR A 79 3.81 -17.99 10.10
N GLY A 80 3.73 -17.06 9.14
CA GLY A 80 4.68 -16.99 8.04
C GLY A 80 6.12 -16.78 8.54
N ASP A 81 7.09 -17.18 7.72
CA ASP A 81 8.50 -16.95 8.03
C ASP A 81 8.91 -15.48 7.87
N GLU A 82 8.04 -14.68 7.25
CA GLU A 82 8.32 -13.35 6.75
C GLU A 82 8.37 -12.32 7.88
N LYS A 83 9.42 -11.51 7.88
CA LYS A 83 9.67 -10.48 8.87
C LYS A 83 9.55 -9.12 8.21
N GLY A 84 8.60 -8.32 8.67
CA GLY A 84 8.45 -6.97 8.14
C GLY A 84 7.16 -6.32 8.58
N TYR A 85 6.71 -5.40 7.76
CA TYR A 85 5.59 -4.53 8.03
C TYR A 85 4.69 -4.45 6.80
N LEU A 86 3.38 -4.50 7.02
CA LEU A 86 2.38 -4.05 6.08
C LEU A 86 2.09 -2.58 6.34
N PHE A 87 2.24 -1.76 5.31
CA PHE A 87 1.92 -0.35 5.34
C PHE A 87 0.63 -0.11 4.57
N TYR A 88 -0.26 0.69 5.14
CA TYR A 88 -1.38 1.28 4.43
C TYR A 88 -1.09 2.76 4.18
N GLY A 89 -1.16 3.17 2.92
CA GLY A 89 -0.88 4.54 2.52
C GLY A 89 -1.91 5.07 1.54
N ASP A 90 -1.94 6.40 1.42
CA ASP A 90 -2.75 7.07 0.43
C ASP A 90 -2.07 8.32 -0.13
N TRP A 91 -2.63 8.86 -1.21
CA TRP A 91 -2.27 10.17 -1.74
C TRP A 91 -3.43 10.80 -2.49
N GLU A 92 -3.40 12.12 -2.62
CA GLU A 92 -4.37 12.84 -3.44
C GLU A 92 -4.11 12.60 -4.94
N ILE A 93 -5.18 12.39 -5.72
CA ILE A 93 -5.06 12.24 -7.17
C ILE A 93 -4.95 13.63 -7.82
N ARG A 94 -3.86 13.85 -8.57
CA ARG A 94 -3.71 15.05 -9.40
C ARG A 94 -4.29 14.85 -10.79
N ARG A 95 -5.14 15.78 -11.19
CA ARG A 95 -5.58 15.95 -12.58
C ARG A 95 -4.82 17.12 -13.19
N TYR A 96 -3.87 16.82 -14.08
CA TYR A 96 -3.06 17.84 -14.73
C TYR A 96 -3.85 18.60 -15.80
N LEU A 97 -3.70 19.93 -15.79
CA LEU A 97 -4.23 20.85 -16.82
C LEU A 97 -3.13 21.26 -17.81
N SER A 98 -1.87 21.21 -17.36
CA SER A 98 -0.65 21.36 -18.14
C SER A 98 0.50 20.61 -17.46
N ASP A 99 1.69 20.62 -18.03
CA ASP A 99 2.88 19.97 -17.43
C ASP A 99 3.22 20.49 -16.03
N SER A 100 2.87 21.75 -15.73
CA SER A 100 3.23 22.44 -14.49
C SER A 100 2.04 22.77 -13.59
N SER A 101 0.80 22.43 -13.97
CA SER A 101 -0.39 22.77 -13.19
C SER A 101 -1.38 21.61 -13.10
N PHE A 102 -1.99 21.46 -11.94
CA PHE A 102 -2.95 20.40 -11.68
C PHE A 102 -4.03 20.86 -10.70
N VAL A 103 -5.15 20.14 -10.71
CA VAL A 103 -6.20 20.22 -9.69
C VAL A 103 -6.11 18.96 -8.83
N SER A 104 -6.17 19.15 -7.53
CA SER A 104 -6.21 18.10 -6.51
C SER A 104 -7.28 18.46 -5.46
N GLY A 105 -7.81 17.47 -4.75
CA GLY A 105 -8.75 17.75 -3.67
C GLY A 105 -9.16 16.50 -2.88
N PRO A 106 -9.79 16.71 -1.71
CA PRO A 106 -10.05 15.66 -0.73
C PRO A 106 -11.02 14.57 -1.22
N GLY A 107 -11.75 14.80 -2.32
CA GLY A 107 -12.70 13.85 -2.89
C GLY A 107 -12.08 12.75 -3.76
N TYR A 108 -10.77 12.82 -4.06
CA TYR A 108 -10.10 11.84 -4.92
C TYR A 108 -8.77 11.38 -4.30
N ARG A 109 -8.80 10.21 -3.66
CA ARG A 109 -7.61 9.58 -3.06
C ARG A 109 -7.34 8.25 -3.75
N ALA A 110 -6.06 7.94 -3.93
CA ALA A 110 -5.61 6.61 -4.26
C ALA A 110 -5.00 5.99 -3.00
N THR A 111 -5.24 4.69 -2.80
CA THR A 111 -4.74 3.96 -1.63
C THR A 111 -3.85 2.80 -2.09
N ILE A 112 -2.93 2.39 -1.21
CA ILE A 112 -2.05 1.26 -1.46
C ILE A 112 -1.75 0.51 -0.16
N TRP A 113 -1.59 -0.80 -0.30
CA TRP A 113 -0.93 -1.64 0.69
C TRP A 113 0.44 -2.07 0.15
N VAL A 114 1.48 -1.89 0.96
CA VAL A 114 2.85 -2.32 0.62
C VAL A 114 3.46 -3.14 1.75
N TYR A 115 4.24 -4.14 1.38
CA TYR A 115 5.10 -4.86 2.31
C TYR A 115 6.51 -4.26 2.27
N ALA A 116 7.14 -4.14 3.43
CA ALA A 116 8.56 -3.81 3.55
C ALA A 116 9.21 -4.49 4.76
N ASP A 117 10.45 -4.94 4.60
CA ASP A 117 11.24 -5.53 5.69
C ASP A 117 11.64 -4.48 6.75
N GLU A 118 11.78 -3.22 6.33
CA GLU A 118 12.21 -2.10 7.17
C GLU A 118 11.21 -0.93 7.12
N ILE A 119 11.10 -0.20 8.23
CA ILE A 119 10.13 0.90 8.34
C ILE A 119 10.42 1.97 7.28
N ASP A 120 11.68 2.34 7.12
CA ASP A 120 12.12 3.38 6.19
C ASP A 120 11.80 3.02 4.73
N ALA A 121 11.99 1.76 4.36
CA ALA A 121 11.66 1.26 3.03
C ALA A 121 10.15 1.32 2.75
N GLY A 122 9.30 1.10 3.75
CA GLY A 122 7.84 1.23 3.59
C GLY A 122 7.39 2.67 3.35
N PHE A 123 8.00 3.63 4.05
CA PHE A 123 7.77 5.06 3.75
C PHE A 123 8.19 5.40 2.31
N ASP A 124 9.38 4.98 1.90
CA ASP A 124 9.89 5.25 0.55
C ASP A 124 9.03 4.58 -0.53
N ALA A 125 8.49 3.39 -0.28
CA ALA A 125 7.59 2.70 -1.20
C ALA A 125 6.26 3.46 -1.41
N ILE A 126 5.66 4.00 -0.34
CA ILE A 126 4.43 4.81 -0.46
C ILE A 126 4.71 6.11 -1.23
N ILE A 127 5.80 6.79 -0.92
CA ILE A 127 6.20 8.00 -1.64
C ILE A 127 6.41 7.69 -3.13
N ALA A 128 7.15 6.63 -3.46
CA ALA A 128 7.42 6.24 -4.83
C ALA A 128 6.14 5.89 -5.59
N ALA A 129 5.20 5.17 -4.96
CA ALA A 129 3.91 4.83 -5.57
C ALA A 129 3.08 6.09 -5.89
N ALA A 130 3.07 7.06 -4.98
CA ALA A 130 2.44 8.34 -5.20
C ALA A 130 3.14 9.11 -6.34
N GLU A 131 4.46 9.30 -6.28
CA GLU A 131 5.25 9.98 -7.32
C GLU A 131 5.02 9.36 -8.71
N GLU A 132 5.08 8.03 -8.83
CA GLU A 132 4.81 7.32 -10.09
C GLU A 132 3.37 7.54 -10.57
N HIS A 133 2.39 7.49 -9.67
CA HIS A 133 1.01 7.78 -10.01
C HIS A 133 0.87 9.20 -10.59
N HIS A 134 1.48 10.20 -9.95
CA HIS A 134 1.48 11.59 -10.41
C HIS A 134 2.12 11.73 -11.80
N GLU A 135 3.28 11.13 -12.03
CA GLU A 135 3.94 11.16 -13.34
C GLU A 135 3.07 10.50 -14.42
N ARG A 136 2.40 9.38 -14.12
CA ARG A 136 1.45 8.75 -15.07
C ARG A 136 0.26 9.66 -15.38
N GLN A 137 -0.26 10.41 -14.42
CA GLN A 137 -1.34 11.37 -14.65
C GLN A 137 -0.86 12.57 -15.48
N ARG A 138 0.36 13.07 -15.23
CA ARG A 138 0.97 14.15 -16.04
C ARG A 138 1.17 13.69 -17.49
N ALA A 139 1.73 12.50 -17.69
CA ALA A 139 1.97 11.95 -19.03
C ALA A 139 0.67 11.78 -19.84
N LYS A 140 -0.44 11.41 -19.19
CA LYS A 140 -1.76 11.33 -19.84
C LYS A 140 -2.26 12.69 -20.31
N ALA A 141 -1.99 13.76 -19.57
CA ALA A 141 -2.40 15.11 -19.94
C ALA A 141 -1.54 15.69 -21.08
N GLY A 142 -0.23 15.39 -21.12
CA GLY A 142 0.66 15.83 -22.20
C GLY A 142 0.51 15.05 -23.52
N ALA A 143 -0.17 13.90 -23.50
CA ALA A 143 -0.49 13.10 -24.69
C ALA A 143 -1.86 13.41 -25.31
N ALA A 144 -2.64 14.30 -24.68
CA ALA A 144 -3.98 14.73 -25.10
C ALA A 144 -3.92 16.12 -25.75
#